data_AF-B1WUR1-F1
#
_entry.id   AF-B1WUR1-F1
#
_cell.length_a   1.000
_cell.length_b   1.000
_cell.length_c   1.000
_cell.angle_alpha   90.00
_cell.angle_beta   90.00
_cell.angle_gamma   90.00
#
_symmetry.space_group_name_H-M   'P 1'
#
loop_
_entity.id
_entity.type
_entity.pdbx_description
1 polymer ?
#
loop_
_entity_poly.entity_id
_entity_poly.type
_entity_poly.pdbx_seq_one_letter_code
_entity_poly.pdbx_strand_id
1 'polypeptide(L)'
;MTLLKPIYNLLLKFRFLFRPMFFLSLIFHIGFLRLPLPSSPELKENKTEEIEEKVEITRLIPPSPQPSPATPKTSPKVKSTPTPTPIQSPPKVRQPPRQPPRQIPRITTPSPIPQSTPTPKKTPLEINPEPTPSPTPKQTSTPTPTPTPTPNQELIENDVNNTDNQNEIASEAGSSLLEELRPRILKRLEESSNDLDAMEEYIDTLPIQFIREEHTSYFLTEEQQLKSGTLGFLTIPQTSPYGAYFDYIEPVVKNELGFEINQLEEQYGDSLLYEAKNSSDITFYMSIVKLKGSGALLVLWIDNPQISQTSE
;
A
#
# COMPACT_ATOMS: atom_id res chain seq x y z
N MET A 1 -22.43 12.32 -36.89
CA MET A 1 -22.78 12.20 -35.46
C MET A 1 -21.58 11.68 -34.64
N THR A 2 -20.37 12.16 -34.95
CA THR A 2 -19.09 11.54 -34.54
C THR A 2 -18.21 12.49 -33.72
N LEU A 3 -18.67 13.72 -33.49
CA LEU A 3 -17.91 14.79 -32.82
C LEU A 3 -18.22 14.96 -31.32
N LEU A 4 -19.22 14.26 -30.76
CA LEU A 4 -19.58 14.38 -29.34
C LEU A 4 -18.77 13.47 -28.40
N LYS A 5 -18.13 12.42 -28.92
CA LYS A 5 -17.39 11.44 -28.11
C LYS A 5 -16.15 12.01 -27.38
N PRO A 6 -15.31 12.89 -27.98
CA PRO A 6 -14.14 13.41 -27.28
C PRO A 6 -14.50 14.39 -26.15
N ILE A 7 -15.60 15.14 -26.29
CA ILE A 7 -16.04 16.12 -25.27
C ILE A 7 -16.52 15.41 -24.00
N TYR A 8 -17.22 14.27 -24.15
CA TYR A 8 -17.71 13.50 -23.00
C TYR A 8 -16.58 12.88 -22.18
N ASN A 9 -15.51 12.41 -22.84
CA ASN A 9 -14.34 11.83 -22.17
C ASN A 9 -13.51 12.89 -21.44
N LEU A 10 -13.49 14.12 -21.96
CA LEU A 10 -12.88 15.26 -21.28
C LEU A 10 -13.68 15.64 -20.03
N LEU A 11 -15.01 15.78 -20.14
CA LEU A 11 -15.90 16.07 -19.01
C LEU A 11 -15.86 15.00 -17.91
N LEU A 12 -15.67 13.72 -18.26
CA LEU A 12 -15.55 12.64 -17.28
C LEU A 12 -14.25 12.74 -16.46
N LYS A 13 -13.16 13.23 -17.05
CA LYS A 13 -11.92 13.53 -16.30
C LYS A 13 -12.06 14.73 -15.37
N PHE A 14 -12.91 15.70 -15.72
CA PHE A 14 -13.20 16.86 -14.87
C PHE A 14 -14.22 16.59 -13.75
N ARG A 15 -14.87 15.41 -13.71
CA ARG A 15 -15.76 15.03 -12.58
C ARG A 15 -15.04 14.96 -11.23
N PHE A 16 -13.72 14.78 -11.21
CA PHE A 16 -12.95 14.85 -9.97
C PHE A 16 -12.88 16.28 -9.39
N LEU A 17 -12.98 17.31 -10.23
CA LEU A 17 -12.95 18.72 -9.81
C LEU A 17 -14.31 19.22 -9.30
N PHE A 18 -15.41 18.50 -9.56
CA PHE A 18 -16.75 18.81 -9.04
C PHE A 18 -17.13 17.88 -7.89
N ARG A 19 -16.25 17.69 -6.91
CA ARG A 19 -16.63 17.11 -5.61
C ARG A 19 -17.10 18.26 -4.71
N PRO A 20 -18.42 18.50 -4.53
CA PRO A 20 -18.92 19.61 -3.71
C PRO A 20 -18.37 19.57 -2.27
N MET A 21 -18.08 18.37 -1.75
CA MET A 21 -17.45 18.17 -0.44
C MET A 21 -16.03 18.76 -0.34
N PHE A 22 -15.26 18.77 -1.42
CA PHE A 22 -13.90 19.33 -1.42
C PHE A 22 -13.93 20.85 -1.22
N PHE A 23 -14.82 21.56 -1.92
CA PHE A 23 -14.94 23.01 -1.76
C PHE A 23 -15.49 23.40 -0.39
N LEU A 24 -16.44 22.63 0.16
CA LEU A 24 -16.93 22.85 1.51
C LEU A 24 -15.80 22.68 2.53
N SER A 25 -14.99 21.62 2.43
CA SER A 25 -13.81 21.40 3.28
C SER A 25 -12.81 22.56 3.18
N LEU A 26 -12.50 23.01 1.95
CA LEU A 26 -11.58 24.13 1.73
C LEU A 26 -12.08 25.45 2.34
N ILE A 27 -13.37 25.75 2.22
CA ILE A 27 -14.00 26.94 2.83
C ILE A 27 -13.92 26.86 4.36
N PHE A 28 -14.24 25.71 4.95
CA PHE A 28 -14.13 25.52 6.40
C PHE A 28 -12.69 25.68 6.89
N HIS A 29 -11.71 25.14 6.15
CA HIS A 29 -10.30 25.25 6.52
C HIS A 29 -9.80 26.71 6.49
N ILE A 30 -10.17 27.46 5.44
CA ILE A 30 -9.83 28.90 5.35
C ILE A 30 -10.54 29.70 6.44
N GLY A 31 -11.79 29.34 6.77
CA GLY A 31 -12.54 29.95 7.89
C GLY A 31 -11.86 29.70 9.23
N PHE A 32 -11.36 28.49 9.47
CA PHE A 32 -10.71 28.11 10.72
C PHE A 32 -9.39 28.86 10.94
N LEU A 33 -8.62 29.08 9.87
CA LEU A 33 -7.38 29.86 9.93
C LEU A 33 -7.58 31.36 10.21
N ARG A 34 -8.81 31.87 10.06
CA ARG A 34 -9.15 33.27 10.39
C ARG A 34 -9.73 33.44 11.79
N LEU A 35 -9.96 32.36 12.54
CA LEU A 35 -10.37 32.48 13.93
C LEU A 35 -9.20 33.07 14.73
N PRO A 36 -9.44 34.10 15.56
CA PRO A 36 -8.41 34.64 16.43
C PRO A 36 -7.90 33.51 17.33
N LEU A 37 -6.58 33.27 17.31
CA LEU A 37 -6.00 32.27 18.19
C LEU A 37 -6.35 32.65 19.64
N PRO A 38 -6.84 31.68 20.44
CA PRO A 38 -7.02 31.93 21.86
C PRO A 38 -5.68 32.38 22.43
N SER A 39 -5.68 33.57 23.03
CA SER A 39 -4.51 34.13 23.70
C SER A 39 -3.98 33.10 24.69
N SER A 40 -2.76 32.63 24.45
CA SER A 40 -2.10 31.62 25.27
C SER A 40 -2.15 32.06 26.74
N PRO A 41 -2.64 31.20 27.65
CA PRO A 41 -2.62 31.52 29.07
C PRO A 41 -1.17 31.76 29.48
N GLU A 42 -0.95 32.90 30.13
CA GLU A 42 0.34 33.34 30.64
C GLU A 42 0.86 32.29 31.63
N LEU A 43 1.84 31.51 31.19
CA LEU A 43 2.39 30.39 31.93
C LEU A 43 3.25 30.99 33.05
N LYS A 44 2.74 30.95 34.29
CA LYS A 44 3.51 31.30 35.48
C LYS A 44 4.70 30.36 35.60
N GLU A 45 5.87 30.90 35.33
CA GLU A 45 7.17 30.27 35.51
C GLU A 45 7.38 29.95 37.00
N ASN A 46 7.02 28.72 37.39
CA ASN A 46 7.39 28.19 38.70
C ASN A 46 8.83 27.65 38.60
N LYS A 47 9.72 28.34 39.30
CA LYS A 47 11.12 28.01 39.55
C LYS A 47 11.24 26.60 40.15
N THR A 48 11.68 25.63 39.35
CA THR A 48 12.03 24.29 39.80
C THR A 48 13.46 24.32 40.34
N GLU A 49 13.62 23.89 41.60
CA GLU A 49 14.91 23.71 42.25
C GLU A 49 15.67 22.54 41.61
N GLU A 50 16.92 22.83 41.28
CA GLU A 50 17.93 21.96 40.67
C GLU A 50 18.41 20.93 41.71
N ILE A 51 18.04 19.67 41.51
CA ILE A 51 18.62 18.54 42.24
C ILE A 51 19.78 18.00 41.39
N GLU A 52 21.01 18.32 41.78
CA GLU A 52 22.23 17.73 41.23
C GLU A 52 22.27 16.23 41.55
N GLU A 53 21.84 15.38 40.61
CA GLU A 53 22.11 13.96 40.65
C GLU A 53 23.51 13.68 40.09
N LYS A 54 24.42 13.31 40.99
CA LYS A 54 25.81 12.92 40.71
C LYS A 54 25.84 11.58 39.95
N VAL A 55 25.80 11.63 38.62
CA VAL A 55 25.99 10.44 37.78
C VAL A 55 27.48 10.14 37.60
N GLU A 56 27.92 9.00 38.14
CA GLU A 56 29.29 8.51 38.08
C GLU A 56 29.57 7.88 36.70
N ILE A 57 30.21 8.64 35.82
CA ILE A 57 30.53 8.22 34.45
C ILE A 57 31.64 7.15 34.50
N THR A 58 31.22 5.89 34.32
CA THR A 58 32.13 4.75 34.14
C THR A 58 32.90 4.92 32.83
N ARG A 59 34.23 5.03 32.94
CA ARG A 59 35.15 5.22 31.80
C ARG A 59 35.19 3.96 30.92
N LEU A 60 34.76 4.11 29.67
CA LEU A 60 34.91 3.10 28.62
C LEU A 60 36.37 2.99 28.17
N ILE A 61 36.82 1.75 28.07
CA ILE A 61 38.13 1.32 27.55
C ILE A 61 38.20 1.66 26.05
N PRO A 62 39.28 2.27 25.54
CA PRO A 62 39.41 2.58 24.12
C PRO A 62 39.60 1.29 23.29
N PRO A 63 38.97 1.19 22.10
CA PRO A 63 39.13 0.04 21.23
C PRO A 63 40.53 -0.01 20.60
N SER A 64 41.02 -1.24 20.45
CA SER A 64 42.30 -1.62 19.84
C SER A 64 42.46 -1.10 18.40
N PRO A 65 43.68 -0.77 17.93
CA PRO A 65 43.91 -0.25 16.59
C PRO A 65 43.51 -1.23 15.49
N GLN A 66 42.63 -0.73 14.61
CA GLN A 66 42.08 -1.41 13.44
C GLN A 66 43.17 -1.67 12.38
N PRO A 67 43.27 -2.88 11.80
CA PRO A 67 44.21 -3.17 10.73
C PRO A 67 43.83 -2.46 9.41
N SER A 68 44.85 -1.96 8.71
CA SER A 68 44.72 -1.22 7.44
C SER A 68 44.09 -2.07 6.33
N PRO A 69 43.19 -1.51 5.49
CA PRO A 69 42.62 -2.23 4.36
C PRO A 69 43.67 -2.51 3.29
N ALA A 70 43.75 -3.77 2.86
CA ALA A 70 44.50 -4.18 1.69
C ALA A 70 43.87 -3.60 0.42
N THR A 71 44.71 -3.09 -0.48
CA THR A 71 44.36 -2.54 -1.78
C THR A 71 43.75 -3.62 -2.69
N PRO A 72 42.55 -3.43 -3.27
CA PRO A 72 42.00 -4.38 -4.23
C PRO A 72 42.75 -4.31 -5.57
N LYS A 73 43.27 -5.46 -6.01
CA LYS A 73 43.80 -5.69 -7.35
C LYS A 73 42.66 -5.89 -8.36
N THR A 74 42.76 -5.14 -9.46
CA THR A 74 42.38 -5.50 -10.84
C THR A 74 40.92 -5.87 -11.11
N SER A 75 40.20 -4.96 -11.79
CA SER A 75 38.87 -5.18 -12.36
C SER A 75 38.86 -6.28 -13.44
N PRO A 76 37.88 -7.20 -13.44
CA PRO A 76 37.66 -8.11 -14.55
C PRO A 76 37.00 -7.39 -15.73
N LYS A 77 37.51 -7.68 -16.93
CA LYS A 77 37.06 -7.19 -18.23
C LYS A 77 35.67 -7.78 -18.54
N VAL A 78 34.63 -6.97 -18.41
CA VAL A 78 33.24 -7.36 -18.74
C VAL A 78 33.11 -7.53 -20.26
N LYS A 79 32.65 -8.72 -20.65
CA LYS A 79 32.37 -9.14 -22.02
C LYS A 79 31.02 -8.57 -22.46
N SER A 80 31.00 -7.94 -23.62
CA SER A 80 29.85 -7.26 -24.21
C SER A 80 28.67 -8.22 -24.42
N THR A 81 27.51 -7.87 -23.86
CA THR A 81 26.24 -8.58 -24.03
C THR A 81 25.67 -8.35 -25.44
N PRO A 82 25.12 -9.38 -26.11
CA PRO A 82 24.53 -9.23 -27.45
C PRO A 82 23.26 -8.38 -27.44
N THR A 83 23.14 -7.52 -28.45
CA THR A 83 22.00 -6.65 -28.75
C THR A 83 20.71 -7.47 -28.94
N PRO A 84 19.59 -7.11 -28.30
CA PRO A 84 18.33 -7.82 -28.45
C PRO A 84 17.73 -7.61 -29.84
N THR A 85 17.34 -8.72 -30.47
CA THR A 85 16.67 -8.78 -31.77
C THR A 85 15.21 -8.28 -31.64
N PRO A 86 14.67 -7.51 -32.60
CA PRO A 86 13.30 -6.99 -32.54
C PRO A 86 12.26 -8.13 -32.56
N ILE A 87 11.41 -8.18 -31.54
CA ILE A 87 10.27 -9.10 -31.44
C ILE A 87 9.21 -8.69 -32.46
N GLN A 88 8.81 -9.62 -33.34
CA GLN A 88 7.76 -9.43 -34.33
C GLN A 88 6.39 -9.31 -33.67
N SER A 89 5.62 -8.31 -34.10
CA SER A 89 4.28 -8.02 -33.59
C SER A 89 3.29 -9.16 -33.89
N PRO A 90 2.39 -9.50 -32.95
CA PRO A 90 1.42 -10.57 -33.16
C PRO A 90 0.38 -10.21 -34.23
N PRO A 91 -0.18 -11.23 -34.93
CA PRO A 91 -1.14 -11.04 -36.00
C PRO A 91 -2.45 -10.43 -35.49
N LYS A 92 -2.93 -9.46 -36.28
CA LYS A 92 -4.14 -8.67 -36.02
C LYS A 92 -5.39 -9.56 -36.07
N VAL A 93 -5.95 -9.88 -34.91
CA VAL A 93 -7.21 -10.63 -34.76
C VAL A 93 -8.37 -9.82 -35.35
N ARG A 94 -9.07 -10.41 -36.33
CA ARG A 94 -10.31 -9.88 -36.92
C ARG A 94 -11.43 -9.90 -35.88
N GLN A 95 -11.94 -8.71 -35.51
CA GLN A 95 -13.13 -8.60 -34.68
C GLN A 95 -14.40 -9.02 -35.45
N PRO A 96 -15.34 -9.73 -34.80
CA PRO A 96 -16.63 -10.10 -35.39
C PRO A 96 -17.53 -8.87 -35.65
N PRO A 97 -18.48 -8.98 -36.60
CA PRO A 97 -19.33 -7.87 -37.02
C PRO A 97 -20.23 -7.39 -35.87
N ARG A 98 -20.15 -6.09 -35.57
CA ARG A 98 -21.01 -5.40 -34.59
C ARG A 98 -22.47 -5.47 -35.01
N GLN A 99 -23.33 -5.92 -34.10
CA GLN A 99 -24.78 -5.81 -34.24
C GLN A 99 -25.24 -4.34 -34.29
N PRO A 100 -26.31 -4.02 -35.04
CA PRO A 100 -26.87 -2.68 -35.11
C PRO A 100 -27.54 -2.27 -33.79
N PRO A 101 -27.40 -1.01 -33.35
CA PRO A 101 -27.97 -0.54 -32.09
C PRO A 101 -29.50 -0.49 -32.15
N ARG A 102 -30.13 -1.06 -31.11
CA ARG A 102 -31.57 -1.01 -30.82
C ARG A 102 -31.97 0.45 -30.60
N GLN A 103 -32.91 0.96 -31.39
CA GLN A 103 -33.39 2.34 -31.28
C GLN A 103 -34.26 2.50 -30.03
N ILE A 104 -33.84 3.37 -29.12
CA ILE A 104 -34.59 3.75 -27.91
C ILE A 104 -35.34 5.07 -28.22
N PRO A 105 -36.61 5.24 -27.79
CA PRO A 105 -37.38 6.46 -27.99
C PRO A 105 -36.69 7.70 -27.40
N ARG A 106 -36.51 8.74 -28.20
CA ARG A 106 -35.95 10.04 -27.76
C ARG A 106 -37.02 10.84 -27.02
N ILE A 107 -36.81 11.03 -25.73
CA ILE A 107 -37.50 12.06 -24.95
C ILE A 107 -36.81 13.41 -25.27
N THR A 108 -37.55 14.34 -25.86
CA THR A 108 -37.06 15.68 -26.21
C THR A 108 -37.16 16.61 -25.00
N THR A 109 -36.05 16.79 -24.30
CA THR A 109 -35.91 17.80 -23.23
C THR A 109 -35.75 19.19 -23.87
N PRO A 110 -36.46 20.24 -23.39
CA PRO A 110 -36.38 21.59 -23.95
C PRO A 110 -34.96 22.17 -23.80
N SER A 111 -34.47 22.75 -24.90
CA SER A 111 -33.15 23.37 -25.02
C SER A 111 -33.07 24.62 -24.14
N PRO A 112 -32.09 24.73 -23.21
CA PRO A 112 -31.90 25.95 -22.44
C PRO A 112 -31.43 27.10 -23.34
N ILE A 113 -31.97 28.28 -23.07
CA ILE A 113 -31.67 29.54 -23.76
C ILE A 113 -30.21 29.94 -23.44
N PRO A 114 -29.39 30.32 -24.43
CA PRO A 114 -28.01 30.72 -24.19
C PRO A 114 -27.94 32.03 -23.41
N GLN A 115 -27.40 31.96 -22.19
CA GLN A 115 -27.10 33.11 -21.36
C GLN A 115 -25.78 33.75 -21.85
N SER A 116 -25.86 35.01 -22.28
CA SER A 116 -24.74 35.81 -22.76
C SER A 116 -23.62 35.89 -21.72
N THR A 117 -22.48 35.30 -22.05
CA THR A 117 -21.27 35.32 -21.20
C THR A 117 -20.61 36.69 -21.27
N PRO A 118 -20.33 37.37 -20.14
CA PRO A 118 -19.66 38.66 -20.14
C PRO A 118 -18.21 38.53 -20.61
N THR A 119 -17.80 39.42 -21.50
CA THR A 119 -16.44 39.54 -22.05
C THR A 119 -15.44 39.78 -20.90
N PRO A 120 -14.39 38.96 -20.75
CA PRO A 120 -13.41 39.15 -19.69
C PRO A 120 -12.56 40.40 -19.94
N LYS A 121 -12.46 41.22 -18.89
CA LYS A 121 -11.61 42.42 -18.83
C LYS A 121 -10.14 41.98 -18.83
N LYS A 122 -9.31 42.57 -19.70
CA LYS A 122 -7.89 42.26 -19.84
C LYS A 122 -7.16 42.46 -18.50
N THR A 123 -6.63 41.37 -17.94
CA THR A 123 -5.72 41.38 -16.80
C THR A 123 -4.33 41.88 -17.24
N PRO A 124 -3.68 42.79 -16.49
CA PRO A 124 -2.32 43.25 -16.77
C PRO A 124 -1.32 42.09 -16.77
N LEU A 125 -0.36 42.10 -17.70
CA LEU A 125 0.77 41.17 -17.72
C LEU A 125 1.61 41.38 -16.45
N GLU A 126 1.62 40.38 -15.58
CA GLU A 126 2.49 40.30 -14.42
C GLU A 126 3.91 39.90 -14.88
N ILE A 127 4.89 40.68 -14.44
CA ILE A 127 6.29 40.52 -14.81
C ILE A 127 6.85 39.39 -13.94
N ASN A 128 7.14 38.25 -14.57
CA ASN A 128 7.68 37.06 -13.91
C ASN A 128 9.11 37.33 -13.41
N PRO A 129 9.39 37.38 -12.09
CA PRO A 129 10.75 37.54 -11.59
C PRO A 129 11.58 36.29 -11.89
N GLU A 130 12.83 36.52 -12.27
CA GLU A 130 13.83 35.49 -12.56
C GLU A 130 14.03 34.58 -11.34
N PRO A 131 14.00 33.24 -11.50
CA PRO A 131 14.12 32.32 -10.37
C PRO A 131 15.53 32.38 -9.76
N THR A 132 15.60 32.75 -8.49
CA THR A 132 16.80 32.68 -7.67
C THR A 132 17.31 31.23 -7.59
N PRO A 133 18.61 30.96 -7.76
CA PRO A 133 19.15 29.60 -7.72
C PRO A 133 18.88 28.95 -6.36
N SER A 134 18.22 27.79 -6.40
CA SER A 134 17.93 26.97 -5.23
C SER A 134 19.22 26.45 -4.60
N PRO A 135 19.35 26.45 -3.25
CA PRO A 135 20.53 25.90 -2.58
C PRO A 135 20.67 24.41 -2.88
N THR A 136 21.89 24.01 -3.20
CA THR A 136 22.30 22.61 -3.39
C THR A 136 22.00 21.81 -2.12
N PRO A 137 21.20 20.72 -2.19
CA PRO A 137 20.95 19.87 -1.05
C PRO A 137 22.26 19.33 -0.47
N LYS A 138 22.47 19.57 0.82
CA LYS A 138 23.58 19.00 1.58
C LYS A 138 23.35 17.48 1.63
N GLN A 139 24.33 16.69 1.22
CA GLN A 139 24.23 15.23 1.24
C GLN A 139 24.00 14.77 2.68
N THR A 140 22.78 14.34 2.97
CA THR A 140 22.45 13.67 4.23
C THR A 140 23.09 12.29 4.18
N SER A 141 23.90 11.98 5.18
CA SER A 141 24.54 10.67 5.36
C SER A 141 23.48 9.58 5.34
N THR A 142 23.57 8.69 4.35
CA THR A 142 22.74 7.49 4.22
C THR A 142 22.81 6.69 5.52
N PRO A 143 21.68 6.33 6.15
CA PRO A 143 21.71 5.48 7.34
C PRO A 143 22.33 4.13 6.98
N THR A 144 23.27 3.68 7.80
CA THR A 144 23.83 2.34 7.75
C THR A 144 22.69 1.34 7.91
N PRO A 145 22.51 0.35 7.00
CA PRO A 145 21.48 -0.65 7.15
C PRO A 145 21.72 -1.43 8.44
N THR A 146 20.70 -1.45 9.31
CA THR A 146 20.64 -2.36 10.46
C THR A 146 20.71 -3.80 9.93
N PRO A 147 21.54 -4.69 10.49
CA PRO A 147 21.63 -6.06 10.03
C PRO A 147 20.26 -6.74 10.16
N THR A 148 19.73 -7.16 9.02
CA THR A 148 18.56 -8.04 8.94
C THR A 148 18.87 -9.33 9.70
N PRO A 149 18.00 -9.80 10.61
CA PRO A 149 18.20 -11.09 11.28
C PRO A 149 18.28 -12.19 10.22
N THR A 150 19.37 -12.94 10.25
CA THR A 150 19.55 -14.12 9.40
C THR A 150 18.53 -15.18 9.85
N PRO A 151 17.64 -15.66 8.97
CA PRO A 151 16.77 -16.79 9.30
C PRO A 151 17.64 -18.00 9.66
N ASN A 152 17.31 -18.65 10.77
CA ASN A 152 18.01 -19.84 11.23
C ASN A 152 17.75 -20.99 10.24
N GLN A 153 18.69 -21.27 9.35
CA GLN A 153 18.62 -22.34 8.33
C GLN A 153 19.08 -23.70 8.88
N GLU A 154 18.65 -24.08 10.08
CA GLU A 154 18.80 -25.45 10.58
C GLU A 154 17.42 -26.10 10.52
N LEU A 155 17.09 -26.80 9.41
CA LEU A 155 16.15 -27.95 9.35
C LEU A 155 15.67 -28.32 7.93
N ILE A 156 16.53 -28.45 6.92
CA ILE A 156 16.11 -29.21 5.71
C ILE A 156 17.28 -30.02 5.17
N GLU A 157 17.51 -31.20 5.75
CA GLU A 157 18.24 -32.28 5.09
C GLU A 157 17.36 -33.53 5.06
N ASN A 158 16.97 -33.92 3.84
CA ASN A 158 16.64 -35.28 3.40
C ASN A 158 15.26 -35.88 3.78
N ASP A 159 14.23 -35.64 2.95
CA ASP A 159 13.44 -36.73 2.35
C ASP A 159 12.60 -36.25 1.14
N VAL A 160 12.87 -36.75 -0.07
CA VAL A 160 12.41 -36.15 -1.35
C VAL A 160 11.14 -36.83 -1.93
N ASN A 161 10.42 -37.67 -1.19
CA ASN A 161 9.34 -38.48 -1.80
C ASN A 161 7.99 -38.52 -1.06
N ASN A 162 7.68 -37.58 -0.16
CA ASN A 162 6.36 -37.55 0.50
C ASN A 162 5.61 -36.24 0.21
N THR A 163 4.68 -36.28 -0.75
CA THR A 163 3.83 -35.12 -1.12
C THR A 163 2.91 -34.68 0.02
N ASP A 164 2.57 -35.58 0.95
CA ASP A 164 1.75 -35.25 2.12
C ASP A 164 2.50 -34.38 3.17
N ASN A 165 3.84 -34.36 3.16
CA ASN A 165 4.65 -33.54 4.08
C ASN A 165 4.92 -32.12 3.55
N GLN A 166 4.66 -31.82 2.28
CA GLN A 166 4.90 -30.47 1.73
C GLN A 166 3.94 -29.44 2.32
N ASN A 167 2.71 -29.85 2.66
CA ASN A 167 1.74 -28.97 3.30
C ASN A 167 2.11 -28.63 4.75
N GLU A 168 2.79 -29.53 5.45
CA GLU A 168 3.24 -29.29 6.83
C GLU A 168 4.39 -28.27 6.84
N ILE A 169 5.36 -28.41 5.93
CA ILE A 169 6.49 -27.48 5.77
C ILE A 169 5.99 -26.11 5.29
N ALA A 170 5.03 -26.07 4.35
CA ALA A 170 4.42 -24.82 3.89
C ALA A 170 3.60 -24.13 4.99
N SER A 171 2.92 -24.92 5.84
CA SER A 171 2.19 -24.39 7.00
C SER A 171 3.15 -23.78 8.01
N GLU A 172 4.27 -24.44 8.32
CA GLU A 172 5.28 -23.94 9.26
C GLU A 172 5.97 -22.66 8.74
N ALA A 173 6.37 -22.65 7.47
CA ALA A 173 6.93 -21.47 6.80
C ALA A 173 5.92 -20.31 6.74
N GLY A 174 4.64 -20.61 6.53
CA GLY A 174 3.58 -19.60 6.47
C GLY A 174 3.21 -19.01 7.82
N SER A 175 3.25 -19.79 8.90
CA SER A 175 3.13 -19.25 10.26
C SER A 175 4.27 -18.28 10.59
N SER A 176 5.50 -18.60 10.18
CA SER A 176 6.65 -17.69 10.35
C SER A 176 6.48 -16.38 9.58
N LEU A 177 5.89 -16.43 8.37
CA LEU A 177 5.61 -15.24 7.59
C LEU A 177 4.60 -14.32 8.29
N LEU A 178 3.50 -14.87 8.83
CA LEU A 178 2.50 -14.07 9.53
C LEU A 178 3.09 -13.46 10.83
N GLU A 179 3.89 -14.23 11.55
CA GLU A 179 4.64 -13.78 12.74
C GLU A 179 5.62 -12.65 12.43
N GLU A 180 6.21 -12.64 11.23
CA GLU A 180 7.11 -11.58 10.79
C GLU A 180 6.35 -10.35 10.25
N LEU A 181 5.27 -10.58 9.51
CA LEU A 181 4.46 -9.53 8.89
C LEU A 181 3.71 -8.69 9.94
N ARG A 182 3.13 -9.36 10.94
CA ARG A 182 2.33 -8.74 12.01
C ARG A 182 3.06 -7.59 12.72
N PRO A 183 4.23 -7.77 13.35
CA PRO A 183 4.91 -6.70 14.09
C PRO A 183 5.38 -5.56 13.18
N ARG A 184 5.72 -5.85 11.92
CA ARG A 184 6.14 -4.81 10.95
C ARG A 184 4.97 -3.95 10.50
N ILE A 185 3.82 -4.56 10.23
CA ILE A 185 2.59 -3.82 9.89
C ILE A 185 2.08 -3.05 11.10
N LEU A 186 2.08 -3.67 12.29
CA LEU A 186 1.73 -3.00 13.54
C LEU A 186 2.60 -1.75 13.71
N LYS A 187 3.94 -1.89 13.68
CA LYS A 187 4.87 -0.75 13.78
C LYS A 187 4.56 0.37 12.79
N ARG A 188 4.27 0.07 11.53
CA ARG A 188 3.87 1.10 10.54
C ARG A 188 2.56 1.78 10.90
N LEU A 189 1.61 1.01 11.42
CA LEU A 189 0.35 1.57 11.87
C LEU A 189 0.54 2.47 13.08
N GLU A 190 1.39 2.08 14.04
CA GLU A 190 1.77 2.90 15.20
C GLU A 190 2.39 4.24 14.76
N GLU A 191 3.23 4.24 13.72
CA GLU A 191 3.82 5.46 13.17
C GLU A 191 2.78 6.38 12.50
N SER A 192 1.64 5.84 12.08
CA SER A 192 0.58 6.54 11.32
C SER A 192 -0.64 6.95 12.16
N SER A 193 -0.86 6.31 13.30
CA SER A 193 -2.07 6.43 14.13
C SER A 193 -1.75 7.04 15.48
N ASN A 194 -2.70 7.79 16.04
CA ASN A 194 -2.57 8.38 17.38
C ASN A 194 -3.15 7.51 18.51
N ASP A 195 -3.79 6.38 18.16
CA ASP A 195 -4.51 5.52 19.12
C ASP A 195 -3.96 4.10 19.05
N LEU A 196 -2.93 3.83 19.85
CA LEU A 196 -2.15 2.59 19.84
C LEU A 196 -2.87 1.46 20.58
N ASP A 197 -3.49 1.77 21.73
CA ASP A 197 -4.10 0.77 22.60
C ASP A 197 -5.31 0.09 21.93
N ALA A 198 -6.10 0.86 21.18
CA ALA A 198 -7.23 0.30 20.42
C ALA A 198 -6.77 -0.55 19.23
N MET A 199 -5.53 -0.41 18.78
CA MET A 199 -5.02 -1.08 17.59
C MET A 199 -4.52 -2.50 17.86
N GLU A 200 -3.86 -2.74 18.98
CA GLU A 200 -3.32 -4.07 19.32
C GLU A 200 -4.45 -5.11 19.45
N GLU A 201 -5.55 -4.75 20.14
CA GLU A 201 -6.73 -5.61 20.27
C GLU A 201 -7.44 -5.85 18.92
N TYR A 202 -7.42 -4.84 18.04
CA TYR A 202 -8.12 -4.89 16.76
C TYR A 202 -7.45 -5.78 15.72
N ILE A 203 -6.12 -5.85 15.73
CA ILE A 203 -5.35 -6.61 14.74
C ILE A 203 -5.63 -8.12 14.82
N ASP A 204 -5.80 -8.64 16.04
CA ASP A 204 -5.91 -10.08 16.31
C ASP A 204 -7.36 -10.59 16.38
N THR A 205 -8.32 -9.67 16.43
CA THR A 205 -9.73 -10.03 16.52
C THR A 205 -10.32 -10.15 15.13
N LEU A 206 -10.82 -11.35 14.79
CA LEU A 206 -11.49 -11.57 13.51
C LEU A 206 -12.80 -10.75 13.49
N PRO A 207 -12.93 -9.74 12.61
CA PRO A 207 -14.01 -8.78 12.68
C PRO A 207 -15.26 -9.32 11.97
N ILE A 208 -15.73 -10.52 12.35
CA ILE A 208 -16.78 -11.29 11.64
C ILE A 208 -18.02 -10.44 11.37
N GLN A 209 -18.48 -9.69 12.38
CA GLN A 209 -19.64 -8.79 12.30
C GLN A 209 -19.47 -7.63 11.29
N PHE A 210 -18.23 -7.28 10.97
CA PHE A 210 -17.90 -6.25 10.00
C PHE A 210 -17.63 -6.83 8.61
N ILE A 211 -17.58 -8.15 8.42
CA ILE A 211 -17.53 -8.72 7.07
C ILE A 211 -18.92 -8.58 6.44
N ARG A 212 -18.97 -8.25 5.15
CA ARG A 212 -20.25 -8.20 4.43
C ARG A 212 -20.80 -9.60 4.27
N GLU A 213 -22.11 -9.77 4.43
CA GLU A 213 -22.75 -11.11 4.39
C GLU A 213 -22.53 -11.79 3.04
N GLU A 214 -22.51 -11.01 1.96
CA GLU A 214 -22.18 -11.49 0.62
C GLU A 214 -20.72 -11.99 0.46
N HIS A 215 -19.83 -11.63 1.38
CA HIS A 215 -18.41 -11.99 1.36
C HIS A 215 -18.05 -13.06 2.38
N THR A 216 -18.87 -13.25 3.42
CA THR A 216 -18.62 -14.20 4.51
C THR A 216 -18.30 -15.60 3.99
N SER A 217 -19.06 -16.12 3.02
CA SER A 217 -18.88 -17.48 2.49
C SER A 217 -17.58 -17.68 1.68
N TYR A 218 -16.85 -16.62 1.32
CA TYR A 218 -15.56 -16.73 0.64
C TYR A 218 -14.41 -16.92 1.65
N PHE A 219 -14.52 -16.32 2.83
CA PHE A 219 -13.43 -16.29 3.81
C PHE A 219 -13.68 -17.20 5.00
N LEU A 220 -14.95 -17.43 5.35
CA LEU A 220 -15.36 -18.15 6.54
C LEU A 220 -16.17 -19.40 6.21
N THR A 221 -16.07 -20.40 7.09
CA THR A 221 -16.95 -21.57 7.15
C THR A 221 -18.29 -21.22 7.79
N GLU A 222 -19.24 -22.17 7.82
CA GLU A 222 -20.54 -21.98 8.48
C GLU A 222 -20.39 -21.72 9.99
N GLU A 223 -19.34 -22.24 10.61
CA GLU A 223 -18.97 -22.04 12.01
C GLU A 223 -18.23 -20.71 12.26
N GLN A 224 -18.16 -19.83 11.27
CA GLN A 224 -17.47 -18.53 11.33
C GLN A 224 -15.95 -18.64 11.58
N GLN A 225 -15.34 -19.76 11.19
CA GLN A 225 -13.89 -19.96 11.21
C GLN A 225 -13.31 -19.65 9.84
N LEU A 226 -12.03 -19.29 9.76
CA LEU A 226 -11.35 -19.13 8.47
C LEU A 226 -11.34 -20.44 7.69
N LYS A 227 -11.51 -20.37 6.37
CA LYS A 227 -11.45 -21.56 5.50
C LYS A 227 -10.09 -22.26 5.57
N SER A 228 -10.08 -23.56 5.27
CA SER A 228 -8.85 -24.33 5.12
C SER A 228 -7.92 -23.72 4.08
N GLY A 229 -6.61 -23.80 4.31
CA GLY A 229 -5.59 -23.17 3.47
C GLY A 229 -5.33 -21.71 3.79
N THR A 230 -6.04 -21.12 4.77
CA THR A 230 -5.72 -19.80 5.32
C THR A 230 -4.55 -19.92 6.31
N LEU A 231 -3.49 -19.13 6.09
CA LEU A 231 -2.35 -19.00 7.02
C LEU A 231 -2.70 -18.14 8.24
N GLY A 232 -3.56 -17.15 8.03
CA GLY A 232 -4.07 -16.29 9.08
C GLY A 232 -4.66 -15.01 8.51
N PHE A 233 -4.90 -14.05 9.40
CA PHE A 233 -5.51 -12.79 9.04
C PHE A 233 -4.93 -11.64 9.86
N LEU A 234 -5.16 -10.43 9.36
CA LEU A 234 -4.78 -9.20 10.02
C LEU A 234 -5.85 -8.13 9.74
N THR A 235 -6.35 -7.48 10.78
CA THR A 235 -7.28 -6.37 10.60
C THR A 235 -6.52 -5.04 10.59
N ILE A 236 -6.69 -4.27 9.52
CA ILE A 236 -6.00 -2.99 9.33
C ILE A 236 -7.05 -1.87 9.42
N PRO A 237 -6.95 -0.90 10.34
CA PRO A 237 -7.94 0.16 10.55
C PRO A 237 -7.88 1.26 9.46
N GLN A 238 -7.88 0.86 8.19
CA GLN A 238 -7.86 1.77 7.04
C GLN A 238 -9.21 1.88 6.36
N THR A 239 -9.52 3.07 5.86
CA THR A 239 -10.83 3.35 5.26
C THR A 239 -11.06 2.64 3.91
N SER A 240 -9.99 2.12 3.29
CA SER A 240 -10.08 1.41 2.02
C SER A 240 -9.07 0.26 1.91
N PRO A 241 -9.42 -0.83 1.19
CA PRO A 241 -8.49 -1.91 0.87
C PRO A 241 -7.21 -1.43 0.17
N TYR A 242 -7.34 -0.45 -0.74
CA TYR A 242 -6.18 0.12 -1.44
C TYR A 242 -5.23 0.87 -0.51
N GLY A 243 -5.75 1.66 0.43
CA GLY A 243 -4.92 2.32 1.45
C GLY A 243 -4.22 1.31 2.35
N ALA A 244 -4.96 0.29 2.81
CA ALA A 244 -4.37 -0.81 3.57
C ALA A 244 -3.21 -1.49 2.80
N TYR A 245 -3.41 -1.74 1.50
CA TYR A 245 -2.40 -2.33 0.64
C TYR A 245 -1.18 -1.43 0.45
N PHE A 246 -1.36 -0.23 -0.11
CA PHE A 246 -0.24 0.61 -0.53
C PHE A 246 0.53 1.23 0.63
N ASP A 247 -0.15 1.58 1.72
CA ASP A 247 0.47 2.32 2.81
C ASP A 247 1.11 1.37 3.85
N TYR A 248 0.58 0.15 4.00
CA TYR A 248 1.01 -0.77 5.07
C TYR A 248 1.54 -2.10 4.55
N ILE A 249 0.83 -2.77 3.64
CA ILE A 249 1.16 -4.15 3.24
C ILE A 249 2.29 -4.18 2.21
N GLU A 250 2.15 -3.50 1.07
CA GLU A 250 3.14 -3.50 -0.02
C GLU A 250 4.53 -3.10 0.51
N PRO A 251 4.69 -2.02 1.30
CA PRO A 251 6.02 -1.61 1.73
C PRO A 251 6.69 -2.65 2.65
N VAL A 252 5.93 -3.41 3.44
CA VAL A 252 6.48 -4.52 4.25
C VAL A 252 6.85 -5.68 3.35
N VAL A 253 5.88 -6.21 2.61
CA VAL A 253 6.03 -7.45 1.82
C VAL A 253 7.10 -7.29 0.74
N LYS A 254 7.11 -6.14 0.06
CA LYS A 254 8.02 -5.89 -1.06
C LYS A 254 9.37 -5.35 -0.64
N ASN A 255 9.40 -4.28 0.16
CA ASN A 255 10.66 -3.59 0.44
C ASN A 255 11.43 -4.20 1.60
N GLU A 256 10.76 -4.81 2.56
CA GLU A 256 11.42 -5.38 3.75
C GLU A 256 11.60 -6.89 3.66
N LEU A 257 10.59 -7.61 3.16
CA LEU A 257 10.61 -9.06 3.05
C LEU A 257 11.11 -9.56 1.68
N GLY A 258 11.24 -8.67 0.70
CA GLY A 258 11.81 -8.98 -0.61
C GLY A 258 10.92 -9.85 -1.50
N PHE A 259 9.60 -9.80 -1.30
CA PHE A 259 8.64 -10.47 -2.18
C PHE A 259 8.26 -9.58 -3.38
N GLU A 260 8.18 -10.18 -4.55
CA GLU A 260 7.51 -9.59 -5.70
C GLU A 260 6.00 -9.81 -5.56
N ILE A 261 5.21 -8.75 -5.74
CA ILE A 261 3.75 -8.80 -5.58
C ILE A 261 3.09 -8.59 -6.94
N ASN A 262 2.28 -9.56 -7.35
CA ASN A 262 1.48 -9.52 -8.57
C ASN A 262 -0.01 -9.47 -8.18
N GLN A 263 -0.72 -8.44 -8.65
CA GLN A 263 -2.17 -8.41 -8.48
C GLN A 263 -2.83 -9.36 -9.48
N LEU A 264 -3.70 -10.24 -9.01
CA LEU A 264 -4.48 -11.13 -9.86
C LEU A 264 -5.70 -10.38 -10.43
N GLU A 265 -6.02 -10.56 -11.71
CA GLU A 265 -7.13 -9.85 -12.37
C GLU A 265 -8.50 -10.27 -11.83
N GLU A 266 -8.60 -11.51 -11.34
CA GLU A 266 -9.84 -12.06 -10.80
C GLU A 266 -10.02 -11.68 -9.33
N GLN A 267 -11.20 -11.14 -9.02
CA GLN A 267 -11.56 -10.83 -7.63
C GLN A 267 -12.02 -12.10 -6.91
N TYR A 268 -11.64 -12.25 -5.65
CA TYR A 268 -12.10 -13.32 -4.78
C TYR A 268 -13.03 -12.72 -3.71
N GLY A 269 -14.35 -12.90 -3.83
CA GLY A 269 -15.32 -12.30 -2.91
C GLY A 269 -15.25 -10.77 -2.83
N ASP A 270 -15.18 -10.09 -3.98
CA ASP A 270 -14.93 -8.63 -4.13
C ASP A 270 -13.65 -8.12 -3.41
N SER A 271 -12.74 -9.00 -3.03
CA SER A 271 -11.45 -8.63 -2.46
C SER A 271 -10.41 -8.35 -3.54
N LEU A 272 -9.42 -7.55 -3.18
CA LEU A 272 -8.20 -7.43 -3.97
C LEU A 272 -7.33 -8.65 -3.68
N LEU A 273 -7.11 -9.48 -4.70
CA LEU A 273 -6.29 -10.69 -4.59
C LEU A 273 -4.89 -10.43 -5.17
N TYR A 274 -3.87 -10.81 -4.41
CA TYR A 274 -2.48 -10.68 -4.79
C TYR A 274 -1.76 -12.01 -4.59
N GLU A 275 -0.83 -12.30 -5.49
CA GLU A 275 0.19 -13.33 -5.35
C GLU A 275 1.48 -12.63 -4.91
N ALA A 276 2.15 -13.17 -3.90
CA ALA A 276 3.46 -12.71 -3.45
C ALA A 276 4.47 -13.85 -3.55
N LYS A 277 5.59 -13.61 -4.24
CA LYS A 277 6.64 -14.60 -4.49
C LYS A 277 8.04 -14.03 -4.22
N ASN A 278 8.91 -14.75 -3.54
CA ASN A 278 10.30 -14.32 -3.32
C ASN A 278 11.33 -15.15 -4.14
N SER A 279 12.61 -14.80 -4.01
CA SER A 279 13.72 -15.48 -4.70
C SER A 279 13.97 -16.92 -4.24
N SER A 280 13.40 -17.32 -3.10
CA SER A 280 13.48 -18.67 -2.55
C SER A 280 12.31 -19.55 -3.02
N ASP A 281 11.57 -19.09 -4.04
CA ASP A 281 10.35 -19.72 -4.58
C ASP A 281 9.21 -19.88 -3.57
N ILE A 282 9.28 -19.22 -2.41
CA ILE A 282 8.17 -19.17 -1.46
C ILE A 282 7.07 -18.30 -2.07
N THR A 283 5.87 -18.87 -2.17
CA THR A 283 4.71 -18.21 -2.76
C THR A 283 3.55 -18.27 -1.77
N PHE A 284 2.83 -17.17 -1.63
CA PHE A 284 1.58 -17.11 -0.86
C PHE A 284 0.62 -16.11 -1.50
N TYR A 285 -0.65 -16.15 -1.10
CA TYR A 285 -1.67 -15.27 -1.65
C TYR A 285 -2.26 -14.38 -0.55
N MET A 286 -2.67 -13.18 -0.93
CA MET A 286 -3.24 -12.19 -0.03
C MET A 286 -4.58 -11.71 -0.57
N SER A 287 -5.64 -11.84 0.23
CA SER A 287 -6.93 -11.20 -0.05
C SER A 287 -7.13 -10.00 0.85
N ILE A 288 -7.44 -8.85 0.29
CA ILE A 288 -7.70 -7.63 1.05
C ILE A 288 -9.16 -7.24 0.87
N VAL A 289 -9.94 -7.44 1.94
CA VAL A 289 -11.39 -7.30 1.96
C VAL A 289 -11.77 -5.99 2.63
N LYS A 290 -12.77 -5.30 2.08
CA LYS A 290 -13.34 -4.11 2.71
C LYS A 290 -14.32 -4.50 3.81
N LEU A 291 -14.13 -3.98 5.02
CA LEU A 291 -15.09 -4.18 6.12
C LEU A 291 -16.30 -3.22 6.02
N LYS A 292 -17.42 -3.61 6.62
CA LYS A 292 -18.61 -2.79 6.91
C LYS A 292 -18.18 -1.70 7.89
N GLY A 293 -17.90 -0.50 7.36
CA GLY A 293 -17.44 0.65 8.14
C GLY A 293 -16.05 1.11 7.72
N SER A 294 -15.19 1.37 8.71
CA SER A 294 -13.76 1.62 8.53
C SER A 294 -12.99 0.34 8.80
N GLY A 295 -12.03 0.03 7.94
CA GLY A 295 -11.15 -1.12 8.08
C GLY A 295 -11.02 -1.92 6.79
N ALA A 296 -9.92 -2.65 6.71
CA ALA A 296 -9.68 -3.69 5.74
C ALA A 296 -9.23 -4.95 6.49
N LEU A 297 -9.67 -6.11 6.00
CA LEU A 297 -9.20 -7.41 6.48
C LEU A 297 -8.22 -7.97 5.46
N LEU A 298 -6.99 -8.20 5.88
CA LEU A 298 -6.01 -8.97 5.13
C LEU A 298 -6.17 -10.44 5.53
N VAL A 299 -6.30 -11.31 4.55
CA VAL A 299 -6.32 -12.77 4.73
C VAL A 299 -5.16 -13.35 3.92
N LEU A 300 -4.31 -14.16 4.55
CA LEU A 300 -3.18 -14.83 3.91
C LEU A 300 -3.52 -16.28 3.60
N TRP A 301 -3.15 -16.75 2.42
CA TRP A 301 -3.43 -18.12 1.95
C TRP A 301 -2.16 -18.82 1.51
N ILE A 302 -2.12 -20.14 1.75
CA ILE A 302 -1.06 -21.04 1.27
C ILE A 302 -1.14 -21.16 -0.25
N ASP A 303 -2.33 -21.51 -0.74
CA ASP A 303 -2.62 -21.73 -2.15
C ASP A 303 -3.57 -20.67 -2.71
N ASN A 304 -3.72 -20.63 -4.04
CA ASN A 304 -4.67 -19.73 -4.67
C ASN A 304 -6.11 -20.13 -4.25
N PRO A 305 -6.81 -19.28 -3.48
CA PRO A 305 -8.11 -19.64 -2.92
C PRO A 305 -9.20 -19.83 -3.99
N GLN A 306 -8.98 -19.35 -5.22
CA GLN A 306 -9.89 -19.57 -6.34
C GLN A 306 -9.89 -21.01 -6.85
N ILE A 307 -8.75 -21.70 -6.78
CA ILE A 307 -8.63 -23.08 -7.26
C ILE A 307 -9.29 -24.04 -6.28
N SER A 308 -9.19 -23.75 -4.99
CA SER A 308 -9.74 -24.59 -3.91
C SER A 308 -11.27 -24.67 -3.95
N GLN A 309 -11.97 -23.62 -4.41
CA GLN A 309 -13.44 -23.63 -4.49
C GLN A 309 -14.01 -24.59 -5.53
N THR A 310 -13.23 -25.02 -6.52
CA THR A 310 -13.68 -25.95 -7.56
C THR A 310 -13.69 -27.41 -7.12
N SER A 311 -13.14 -27.73 -5.94
CA SER A 311 -12.92 -29.10 -5.48
C SER A 311 -13.84 -29.54 -4.31
N GLU A 312 -14.64 -28.63 -3.75
CA GLU A 312 -15.69 -28.90 -2.74
C GLU A 312 -17.07 -29.05 -3.41
#